data_AF-A0AA36FEU4-F1
#
_entry.id   AF-A0AA36FEU4-F1
#
_cell.length_a   1.000
_cell.length_b   1.000
_cell.length_c   1.000
_cell.angle_alpha   90.00
_cell.angle_beta   90.00
_cell.angle_gamma   90.00
#
_symmetry.space_group_name_H-M   'P 1'
#
loop_
_entity.id
_entity.type
_entity.pdbx_description
1 polymer ?
#
loop_
_entity_poly.entity_id
_entity_poly.type
_entity_poly.pdbx_seq_one_letter_code
_entity_poly.pdbx_strand_id
1 'polypeptide(L)'
;MTKKYFCDIAPVSHLLRVKYLSALTLDIKSFFNNGRITWQVIMIDLLRKSNSIDVFKHQTRHLHFAMKLLLIILSSVVVATQAITCAQYRLVTFSNDFPACEKDGSYSRLQCKGPICFCFTSAGHFVEDLFVNKTDSVGMDCNCAAEKAESKLRGENSKLYRCLPNGNYDKVQCQADSCYCVNSKGIQEGDSVPVASMHTLPCYENRS
;
A
#
# COMPACT_ATOMS: atom_id res chain seq x y z
N MET A 1 -7.81 -38.98 -3.19
CA MET A 1 -7.26 -38.26 -2.03
C MET A 1 -6.24 -37.25 -2.52
N THR A 2 -6.68 -36.05 -2.89
CA THR A 2 -5.86 -34.99 -3.46
C THR A 2 -5.16 -34.21 -2.35
N LYS A 3 -3.82 -34.19 -2.37
CA LYS A 3 -3.00 -33.38 -1.45
C LYS A 3 -3.28 -31.90 -1.74
N LYS A 4 -3.81 -31.22 -0.72
CA LYS A 4 -4.08 -29.78 -0.68
C LYS A 4 -2.74 -29.08 -0.48
N TYR A 5 -2.11 -28.61 -1.55
CA TYR A 5 -0.99 -27.68 -1.45
C TYR A 5 -1.58 -26.29 -1.21
N PHE A 6 -1.88 -25.99 0.05
CA PHE A 6 -2.00 -24.61 0.49
C PHE A 6 -0.59 -24.00 0.42
N CYS A 7 -0.41 -22.97 -0.40
CA CYS A 7 0.64 -22.00 -0.12
C CYS A 7 0.14 -21.16 1.06
N ASP A 8 0.40 -21.65 2.27
CA ASP A 8 0.44 -20.81 3.46
C ASP A 8 1.61 -19.83 3.29
N ILE A 9 1.37 -18.71 2.61
CA ILE A 9 2.21 -17.53 2.80
C ILE A 9 1.63 -16.83 4.02
N ALA A 10 2.13 -17.24 5.19
CA ALA A 10 1.83 -16.60 6.45
C ALA A 10 2.08 -15.08 6.34
N PRO A 11 1.12 -14.21 6.70
CA PRO A 11 1.47 -12.86 7.09
C PRO A 11 2.26 -12.98 8.38
N VAL A 12 3.48 -12.44 8.39
CA VAL A 12 4.25 -12.28 9.63
C VAL A 12 3.53 -11.21 10.45
N SER A 13 2.53 -11.63 11.24
CA SER A 13 1.90 -10.80 12.25
C SER A 13 1.62 -11.65 13.49
N HIS A 14 2.62 -11.76 14.36
CA HIS A 14 2.34 -11.91 15.78
C HIS A 14 3.41 -11.18 16.60
N LEU A 15 2.92 -10.21 17.38
CA LEU A 15 3.54 -9.59 18.55
C LEU A 15 4.73 -8.67 18.30
N LEU A 16 4.47 -7.36 18.27
CA LEU A 16 5.13 -6.40 19.15
C LEU A 16 4.27 -5.12 19.22
N ARG A 17 3.42 -5.07 20.24
CA ARG A 17 2.65 -3.90 20.64
C ARG A 17 3.60 -2.94 21.34
N VAL A 18 4.31 -2.08 20.60
CA VAL A 18 5.13 -1.02 21.19
C VAL A 18 4.33 0.28 21.19
N LYS A 19 3.59 0.50 22.29
CA LYS A 19 3.20 1.84 22.73
C LYS A 19 4.49 2.55 23.18
N TYR A 20 5.22 3.23 22.30
CA TYR A 20 6.21 4.22 22.75
C TYR A 20 6.29 5.40 21.77
N LEU A 21 5.93 6.57 22.31
CA LEU A 21 6.39 7.92 21.95
C LEU A 21 5.70 8.64 20.79
N SER A 22 4.48 9.08 21.08
CA SER A 22 4.01 10.41 20.70
C SER A 22 4.75 11.47 21.53
N ALA A 23 5.84 12.05 21.02
CA ALA A 23 6.36 13.36 21.44
C ALA A 23 7.61 13.68 20.61
N LEU A 24 7.47 14.33 19.46
CA LEU A 24 8.56 15.10 18.79
C LEU A 24 8.07 15.88 17.55
N THR A 25 6.79 16.27 17.47
CA THR A 25 6.23 17.00 16.32
C THR A 25 6.09 18.51 16.52
N LEU A 26 6.74 19.12 17.52
CA LEU A 26 6.71 20.57 17.70
C LEU A 26 8.03 21.22 17.23
N ASP A 27 7.86 22.20 16.35
CA ASP A 27 8.80 23.27 15.96
C ASP A 27 9.78 23.11 14.78
N ILE A 28 9.34 22.51 13.67
CA ILE A 28 10.04 22.69 12.37
C ILE A 28 9.62 24.01 11.66
N LYS A 29 8.48 24.60 12.01
CA LYS A 29 7.93 25.77 11.29
C LYS A 29 8.52 27.14 11.66
N SER A 30 9.25 27.25 12.77
CA SER A 30 9.85 28.53 13.21
C SER A 30 11.23 28.81 12.59
N PHE A 31 11.93 27.77 12.12
CA PHE A 31 13.34 27.89 11.71
C PHE A 31 13.56 28.38 10.27
N PHE A 32 12.54 28.34 9.41
CA PHE A 32 12.74 28.59 7.98
C PHE A 32 12.66 30.07 7.55
N ASN A 33 12.29 31.00 8.43
CA ASN A 33 11.86 32.31 7.95
C ASN A 33 12.90 33.43 7.97
N ASN A 34 14.12 33.26 8.47
CA ASN A 34 15.11 34.34 8.45
C ASN A 34 16.54 33.83 8.24
N GLY A 35 17.00 33.88 6.99
CA GLY A 35 18.38 34.20 6.62
C GLY A 35 19.48 33.19 6.99
N ARG A 36 20.12 32.63 5.95
CA ARG A 36 21.36 31.85 6.01
C ARG A 36 22.36 32.35 7.07
N ILE A 37 22.45 31.62 8.18
CA ILE A 37 23.70 31.47 8.91
C ILE A 37 23.95 29.97 8.97
N THR A 38 24.95 29.52 8.22
CA THR A 38 25.34 28.11 8.22
C THR A 38 25.88 27.75 9.61
N TRP A 39 25.48 26.59 10.15
CA TRP A 39 26.03 26.00 11.38
C TRP A 39 27.57 25.97 11.43
N GLN A 40 28.20 26.03 10.25
CA GLN A 40 29.65 26.14 10.11
C GLN A 40 30.23 27.42 10.73
N VAL A 41 29.56 28.57 10.68
CA VAL A 41 30.11 29.84 11.21
C VAL A 41 30.00 29.93 12.74
N ILE A 42 28.87 29.51 13.31
CA ILE A 42 28.67 29.47 14.77
C ILE A 42 29.62 28.46 15.43
N MET A 43 29.87 27.32 14.78
CA MET A 43 30.84 26.34 15.27
C MET A 43 32.28 26.88 15.22
N ILE A 44 32.67 27.66 14.21
CA ILE A 44 34.02 28.23 14.11
C ILE A 44 34.30 29.28 15.21
N ASP A 45 33.32 30.12 15.56
CA ASP A 45 33.49 31.11 16.63
C ASP A 45 33.47 30.49 18.03
N LEU A 46 32.75 29.38 18.24
CA LEU A 46 32.81 28.60 19.47
C LEU A 46 34.11 27.78 19.60
N LEU A 47 34.68 27.33 18.47
CA LEU A 47 35.96 26.61 18.43
C LEU A 47 37.18 27.51 18.70
N ARG A 48 37.10 28.83 18.43
CA ARG A 48 38.18 29.78 18.74
C ARG A 48 38.35 30.04 20.25
N LYS A 49 37.35 29.70 21.08
CA LYS A 49 37.33 29.96 22.53
C LYS A 49 37.72 28.75 23.40
N SER A 50 38.01 27.59 22.82
CA SER A 50 38.26 26.35 23.57
C SER A 50 39.65 25.76 23.26
N ASN A 51 40.54 25.75 24.25
CA ASN A 51 41.93 25.28 24.15
C ASN A 51 42.11 23.75 24.12
N SER A 52 41.12 22.98 23.65
CA SER A 52 41.21 21.51 23.64
C SER A 52 40.62 20.91 22.36
N ILE A 53 41.43 20.87 21.30
CA ILE A 53 41.06 20.41 19.94
C ILE A 53 41.00 18.88 19.82
N ASP A 54 41.71 18.13 20.67
CA ASP A 54 41.85 16.67 20.49
C ASP A 54 40.66 15.85 21.02
N VAL A 55 39.90 16.38 21.99
CA VAL A 55 38.71 15.69 22.55
C VAL A 55 37.50 15.81 21.59
N PHE A 56 37.39 16.92 20.85
CA PHE A 56 36.21 17.22 20.02
C PHE A 56 36.19 16.46 18.68
N LYS A 57 37.38 16.19 18.13
CA LYS A 57 37.57 15.46 16.85
C LYS A 57 37.26 13.97 17.01
N HIS A 58 37.48 13.42 18.19
CA HIS A 58 37.11 12.06 18.56
C HIS A 58 35.58 11.95 18.73
N GLN A 59 34.95 12.87 19.48
CA GLN A 59 33.50 12.85 19.78
C GLN A 59 32.60 12.99 18.52
N THR A 60 32.98 13.87 17.60
CA THR A 60 32.23 14.12 16.34
C THR A 60 32.35 12.98 15.32
N ARG A 61 33.49 12.27 15.30
CA ARG A 61 33.65 11.04 14.51
C ARG A 61 32.71 9.95 14.99
N HIS A 62 32.61 9.71 16.30
CA HIS A 62 31.69 8.71 16.86
C HIS A 62 30.22 9.04 16.55
N LEU A 63 29.81 10.30 16.64
CA LEU A 63 28.44 10.71 16.31
C LEU A 63 28.13 10.55 14.82
N HIS A 64 29.08 10.84 13.93
CA HIS A 64 28.92 10.66 12.48
C HIS A 64 28.90 9.18 12.06
N PHE A 65 29.70 8.33 12.72
CA PHE A 65 29.64 6.87 12.55
C PHE A 65 28.32 6.29 13.06
N ALA A 66 27.86 6.73 14.24
CA ALA A 66 26.57 6.33 14.79
C ALA A 66 25.39 6.76 13.90
N MET A 67 25.42 7.98 13.35
CA MET A 67 24.38 8.48 12.44
C MET A 67 24.39 7.77 11.08
N LYS A 68 25.57 7.45 10.52
CA LYS A 68 25.67 6.61 9.32
C LYS A 68 25.19 5.18 9.57
N LEU A 69 25.54 4.59 10.72
CA LEU A 69 25.07 3.27 11.12
C LEU A 69 23.55 3.26 11.32
N LEU A 70 22.99 4.30 11.93
CA LEU A 70 21.55 4.48 12.09
C LEU A 70 20.85 4.63 10.74
N LEU A 71 21.39 5.41 9.80
CA LEU A 71 20.83 5.54 8.44
C LEU A 71 20.92 4.22 7.65
N ILE A 72 22.00 3.45 7.81
CA ILE A 72 22.15 2.13 7.19
C ILE A 72 21.14 1.15 7.79
N ILE A 73 21.01 1.11 9.13
CA ILE A 73 20.02 0.27 9.84
C ILE A 73 18.59 0.68 9.46
N LEU A 74 18.29 1.97 9.39
CA LEU A 74 16.99 2.47 8.94
C LEU A 74 16.73 2.09 7.47
N SER A 75 17.74 2.14 6.59
CA SER A 75 17.59 1.73 5.20
C SER A 75 17.38 0.22 5.04
N SER A 76 18.05 -0.62 5.83
CA SER A 76 17.84 -2.08 5.80
C SER A 76 16.52 -2.50 6.45
N VAL A 77 16.03 -1.75 7.45
CA VAL A 77 14.67 -1.90 8.00
C VAL A 77 13.61 -1.50 6.95
N VAL A 78 13.86 -0.47 6.14
CA VAL A 78 12.99 -0.10 5.02
C VAL A 78 12.95 -1.18 3.93
N VAL A 79 14.06 -1.85 3.65
CA VAL A 79 14.10 -2.99 2.69
C VAL A 79 13.29 -4.20 3.19
N ALA A 80 13.21 -4.42 4.50
CA ALA A 80 12.52 -5.57 5.10
C ALA A 80 10.99 -5.41 5.22
N THR A 81 10.42 -4.27 4.81
CA THR A 81 8.98 -3.95 4.99
C THR A 81 8.19 -3.83 3.69
N GLN A 82 8.84 -3.94 2.53
CA GLN A 82 8.14 -3.94 1.24
C GLN A 82 7.82 -5.38 0.86
N ALA A 83 6.54 -5.71 0.76
CA ALA A 83 6.09 -6.98 0.19
C ALA A 83 6.75 -7.16 -1.19
N ILE A 84 7.31 -8.36 -1.44
CA ILE A 84 8.01 -8.66 -2.71
C ILE A 84 7.01 -8.48 -3.85
N THR A 85 7.32 -7.55 -4.77
CA THR A 85 6.49 -7.28 -5.95
C THR A 85 6.43 -8.49 -6.88
N CYS A 86 5.40 -8.57 -7.73
CA CYS A 86 5.25 -9.66 -8.69
C CYS A 86 6.45 -9.75 -9.64
N ALA A 87 6.97 -8.60 -10.08
CA ALA A 87 8.19 -8.55 -10.90
C ALA A 87 9.43 -9.07 -10.18
N GLN A 88 9.61 -8.73 -8.90
CA GLN A 88 10.72 -9.25 -8.09
C GLN A 88 10.57 -10.75 -7.82
N TYR A 89 9.35 -11.22 -7.57
CA TYR A 89 9.06 -12.64 -7.37
C TYR A 89 9.56 -13.49 -8.54
N ARG A 90 9.35 -13.01 -9.78
CA ARG A 90 9.82 -13.66 -11.00
C ARG A 90 11.34 -13.85 -11.10
N LEU A 91 12.12 -13.00 -10.43
CA LEU A 91 13.59 -13.07 -10.44
C LEU A 91 14.16 -14.05 -9.40
N VAL A 92 13.39 -14.39 -8.37
CA VAL A 92 13.87 -15.18 -7.22
C VAL A 92 13.27 -16.58 -7.15
N THR A 93 12.27 -16.89 -7.98
CA THR A 93 11.64 -18.21 -8.06
C THR A 93 11.99 -18.92 -9.37
N PHE A 94 12.21 -20.23 -9.26
CA PHE A 94 12.48 -21.14 -10.39
C PHE A 94 11.24 -21.93 -10.82
N SER A 95 10.05 -21.56 -10.32
CA SER A 95 8.77 -22.20 -10.68
C SER A 95 8.35 -21.82 -12.10
N ASN A 96 7.83 -22.77 -12.89
CA ASN A 96 7.19 -22.43 -14.17
C ASN A 96 5.76 -21.88 -14.02
N ASP A 97 5.20 -21.97 -12.81
CA ASP A 97 3.89 -21.44 -12.43
C ASP A 97 4.12 -20.10 -11.72
N PHE A 98 4.23 -19.03 -12.49
CA PHE A 98 4.44 -17.66 -11.99
C PHE A 98 3.10 -16.90 -11.91
N PRO A 99 2.91 -16.03 -10.90
CA PRO A 99 1.75 -15.17 -10.85
C PRO A 99 1.72 -14.23 -12.06
N ALA A 100 0.51 -13.88 -12.50
CA ALA A 100 0.32 -12.84 -13.50
C ALA A 100 0.66 -11.48 -12.89
N CYS A 101 1.43 -10.67 -13.60
CA CYS A 101 1.85 -9.34 -13.15
C CYS A 101 1.31 -8.24 -14.07
N GLU A 102 1.02 -7.09 -13.50
CA GLU A 102 0.77 -5.87 -14.26
C GLU A 102 2.08 -5.26 -14.77
N LYS A 103 1.96 -4.27 -15.68
CA LYS A 103 3.11 -3.59 -16.29
C LYS A 103 3.97 -2.82 -15.28
N ASP A 104 3.39 -2.38 -14.18
CA ASP A 104 4.07 -1.68 -13.09
C ASP A 104 4.78 -2.64 -12.12
N GLY A 105 4.68 -3.96 -12.35
CA GLY A 105 5.28 -4.99 -11.53
C GLY A 105 4.45 -5.41 -10.31
N SER A 106 3.26 -4.84 -10.12
CA SER A 106 2.28 -5.30 -9.12
C SER A 106 1.66 -6.63 -9.54
N TYR A 107 0.98 -7.30 -8.60
CA TYR A 107 0.22 -8.51 -8.90
C TYR A 107 -1.02 -8.13 -9.71
N SER A 108 -1.28 -8.89 -10.79
CA SER A 108 -2.56 -8.77 -11.48
C SER A 108 -3.69 -9.16 -10.54
N ARG A 109 -4.76 -8.37 -10.54
CA ARG A 109 -5.89 -8.58 -9.62
C ARG A 109 -6.65 -9.87 -9.95
N LEU A 110 -6.63 -10.33 -11.19
CA LEU A 110 -7.16 -11.63 -11.59
C LEU A 110 -6.00 -12.64 -11.72
N GLN A 111 -6.01 -13.68 -10.91
CA GLN A 111 -5.05 -14.79 -11.00
C GLN A 111 -5.80 -16.06 -11.39
N CYS A 112 -5.33 -16.78 -12.41
CA CYS A 112 -5.94 -18.03 -12.86
C CYS A 112 -4.94 -19.17 -12.79
N LYS A 113 -5.30 -20.24 -12.08
CA LYS A 113 -4.50 -21.47 -11.98
C LYS A 113 -5.32 -22.66 -12.50
N GLY A 114 -4.90 -23.18 -13.64
CA GLY A 114 -5.66 -24.23 -14.34
C GLY A 114 -7.07 -23.75 -14.71
N PRO A 115 -8.13 -24.43 -14.27
CA PRO A 115 -9.51 -24.06 -14.59
C PRO A 115 -10.14 -23.05 -13.62
N ILE A 116 -9.44 -22.65 -12.55
CA ILE A 116 -10.01 -21.78 -11.50
C ILE A 116 -9.30 -20.43 -11.50
N CYS A 117 -10.07 -19.36 -11.34
CA CYS A 117 -9.58 -18.01 -11.17
C CYS A 117 -10.02 -17.43 -9.82
N PHE A 118 -9.22 -16.48 -9.34
CA PHE A 118 -9.31 -15.88 -8.02
C PHE A 118 -8.96 -14.39 -8.09
N CYS A 119 -9.43 -13.60 -7.12
CA CYS A 119 -9.01 -12.22 -6.98
C CYS A 119 -7.84 -12.05 -6.00
N PHE A 120 -6.94 -11.15 -6.34
CA PHE A 120 -5.80 -10.73 -5.55
C PHE A 120 -5.77 -9.20 -5.43
N THR A 121 -5.17 -8.69 -4.36
CA THR A 121 -4.81 -7.29 -4.23
C THR A 121 -3.57 -6.97 -5.06
N SER A 122 -3.32 -5.68 -5.32
CA SER A 122 -2.10 -5.24 -6.02
C SER A 122 -0.80 -5.64 -5.30
N ALA A 123 -0.87 -5.81 -3.97
CA ALA A 123 0.22 -6.28 -3.13
C ALA A 123 0.37 -7.82 -3.10
N GLY A 124 -0.50 -8.57 -3.79
CA GLY A 124 -0.44 -10.03 -3.84
C GLY A 124 -1.15 -10.74 -2.69
N HIS A 125 -2.06 -10.05 -1.98
CA HIS A 125 -2.91 -10.71 -0.98
C HIS A 125 -4.11 -11.36 -1.65
N PHE A 126 -4.36 -12.62 -1.31
CA PHE A 126 -5.54 -13.36 -1.74
C PHE A 126 -6.81 -12.69 -1.20
N VAL A 127 -7.79 -12.46 -2.07
CA VAL A 127 -9.13 -12.02 -1.67
C VAL A 127 -9.98 -13.27 -1.47
N GLU A 128 -10.34 -13.52 -0.21
CA GLU A 128 -11.15 -14.67 0.18
C GLU A 128 -12.54 -14.66 -0.48
N ASP A 129 -13.17 -15.84 -0.53
CA ASP A 129 -14.56 -16.06 -0.95
C ASP A 129 -14.89 -15.84 -2.44
N LEU A 130 -13.90 -15.62 -3.32
CA LEU A 130 -14.15 -15.49 -4.75
C LEU A 130 -13.36 -16.49 -5.61
N PHE A 131 -14.07 -17.54 -6.02
CA PHE A 131 -13.57 -18.63 -6.85
C PHE A 131 -14.49 -18.81 -8.04
N VAL A 132 -13.98 -18.58 -9.24
CA VAL A 132 -14.77 -18.75 -10.48
C VAL A 132 -14.07 -19.71 -11.42
N ASN A 133 -14.83 -20.41 -12.27
CA ASN A 133 -14.22 -21.13 -13.37
C ASN A 133 -13.65 -20.13 -14.37
N LYS A 134 -12.57 -20.52 -15.04
CA LYS A 134 -11.92 -19.71 -16.08
C LYS A 134 -12.84 -19.40 -17.27
N THR A 135 -13.84 -20.23 -17.52
CA THR A 135 -14.88 -19.96 -18.53
C THR A 135 -15.79 -18.80 -18.12
N ASP A 136 -15.98 -18.63 -16.82
CA ASP A 136 -16.90 -17.66 -16.23
C ASP A 136 -16.17 -16.36 -15.84
N SER A 137 -14.83 -16.35 -15.95
CA SER A 137 -13.99 -15.17 -15.69
C SER A 137 -13.92 -14.19 -16.88
N VAL A 138 -14.72 -14.39 -17.93
CA VAL A 138 -14.76 -13.48 -19.08
C VAL A 138 -15.31 -12.13 -18.62
N GLY A 139 -14.54 -11.06 -18.85
CA GLY A 139 -14.90 -9.71 -18.39
C GLY A 139 -14.62 -9.44 -16.92
N MET A 140 -14.06 -10.41 -16.18
CA MET A 140 -13.65 -10.23 -14.78
C MET A 140 -12.34 -9.44 -14.69
N ASP A 141 -12.30 -8.42 -13.84
CA ASP A 141 -11.12 -7.60 -13.56
C ASP A 141 -10.76 -7.52 -12.07
N CYS A 142 -11.63 -8.03 -11.18
CA CYS A 142 -11.41 -8.05 -9.73
C CYS A 142 -11.25 -6.67 -9.07
N ASN A 143 -11.55 -5.56 -9.78
CA ASN A 143 -11.17 -4.24 -9.31
C ASN A 143 -11.87 -3.87 -7.99
N CYS A 144 -13.16 -4.17 -7.85
CA CYS A 144 -13.91 -3.86 -6.64
C CYS A 144 -13.52 -4.77 -5.47
N ALA A 145 -13.43 -6.07 -5.71
CA ALA A 145 -13.07 -7.05 -4.68
C ALA A 145 -11.67 -6.78 -4.10
N ALA A 146 -10.69 -6.49 -4.96
CA ALA A 146 -9.34 -6.14 -4.55
C ALA A 146 -9.32 -4.84 -3.73
N GLU A 147 -9.98 -3.77 -4.20
CA GLU A 147 -9.96 -2.49 -3.48
C GLU A 147 -10.67 -2.60 -2.12
N LYS A 148 -11.78 -3.33 -2.04
CA LYS A 148 -12.49 -3.61 -0.78
C LYS A 148 -11.61 -4.37 0.21
N ALA A 149 -10.84 -5.35 -0.27
CA ALA A 149 -9.89 -6.08 0.58
C ALA A 149 -8.76 -5.17 1.06
N GLU A 150 -8.20 -4.34 0.18
CA GLU A 150 -7.16 -3.38 0.52
C GLU A 150 -7.65 -2.32 1.52
N SER A 151 -8.88 -1.81 1.37
CA SER A 151 -9.45 -0.84 2.32
C SER A 151 -9.60 -1.44 3.71
N LYS A 152 -10.06 -2.71 3.78
CA LYS A 152 -10.15 -3.46 5.04
C LYS A 152 -8.77 -3.61 5.70
N LEU A 153 -7.72 -3.90 4.93
CA LEU A 153 -6.35 -3.97 5.43
C LEU A 153 -5.83 -2.62 5.94
N ARG A 154 -6.25 -1.50 5.34
CA ARG A 154 -5.95 -0.15 5.82
C ARG A 154 -6.79 0.28 7.04
N GLY A 155 -7.76 -0.53 7.46
CA GLY A 155 -8.71 -0.17 8.52
C GLY A 155 -9.80 0.81 8.06
N GLU A 156 -9.93 1.03 6.76
CA GLU A 156 -10.96 1.87 6.14
C GLU A 156 -12.24 1.06 5.92
N ASN A 157 -13.08 1.02 6.94
CA ASN A 157 -14.34 0.27 6.93
C ASN A 157 -15.57 1.14 6.65
N SER A 158 -15.39 2.45 6.42
CA SER A 158 -16.50 3.41 6.24
C SER A 158 -17.06 3.41 4.82
N LYS A 159 -16.27 3.04 3.82
CA LYS A 159 -16.71 2.97 2.41
C LYS A 159 -17.45 1.66 2.17
N LEU A 160 -18.69 1.75 1.73
CA LEU A 160 -19.47 0.59 1.30
C LEU A 160 -19.20 0.31 -0.17
N TYR A 161 -18.48 -0.77 -0.44
CA TYR A 161 -18.20 -1.24 -1.79
C TYR A 161 -19.36 -2.10 -2.31
N ARG A 162 -19.96 -1.70 -3.44
CA ARG A 162 -20.95 -2.52 -4.15
C ARG A 162 -20.23 -3.29 -5.26
N CYS A 163 -19.88 -4.55 -5.00
CA CYS A 163 -19.21 -5.39 -5.98
C CYS A 163 -20.18 -6.41 -6.57
N LEU A 164 -20.01 -6.74 -7.84
CA LEU A 164 -20.67 -7.86 -8.49
C LEU A 164 -20.09 -9.21 -8.00
N PRO A 165 -20.79 -10.34 -8.17
CA PRO A 165 -20.29 -11.66 -7.77
C PRO A 165 -19.01 -12.09 -8.47
N ASN A 166 -18.64 -11.48 -9.60
CA ASN A 166 -17.36 -11.72 -10.26
C ASN A 166 -16.23 -10.80 -9.73
N GLY A 167 -16.49 -9.99 -8.70
CA GLY A 167 -15.49 -9.11 -8.09
C GLY A 167 -15.28 -7.77 -8.81
N ASN A 168 -16.00 -7.52 -9.90
CA ASN A 168 -16.02 -6.23 -10.57
C ASN A 168 -16.89 -5.21 -9.79
N TYR A 169 -16.81 -3.95 -10.18
CA TYR A 169 -17.69 -2.91 -9.65
C TYR A 169 -19.12 -3.07 -10.18
N ASP A 170 -20.11 -2.98 -9.28
CA ASP A 170 -21.47 -2.58 -9.67
C ASP A 170 -21.35 -1.17 -10.28
N LYS A 171 -21.92 -0.97 -11.47
CA LYS A 171 -21.83 0.32 -12.17
C LYS A 171 -22.41 1.47 -11.35
N VAL A 172 -23.28 1.17 -10.39
CA VAL A 172 -23.78 2.15 -9.42
C VAL A 172 -23.07 1.93 -8.08
N GLN A 173 -22.31 2.94 -7.65
CA GLN A 173 -21.78 3.03 -6.29
C GLN A 173 -22.59 4.05 -5.49
N CYS A 174 -22.64 3.85 -4.18
CA CYS A 174 -23.29 4.80 -3.27
C CYS A 174 -22.40 5.04 -2.06
N GLN A 175 -22.33 6.30 -1.64
CA GLN A 175 -21.60 6.72 -0.45
C GLN A 175 -22.45 7.71 0.33
N ALA A 176 -22.66 7.40 1.61
CA ALA A 176 -23.61 8.10 2.48
C ALA A 176 -25.02 8.15 1.85
N ASP A 177 -25.50 9.33 1.48
CA ASP A 177 -26.84 9.61 0.96
C ASP A 177 -26.87 9.90 -0.55
N SER A 178 -25.76 9.68 -1.26
CA SER A 178 -25.65 9.88 -2.69
C SER A 178 -25.16 8.63 -3.44
N CYS A 179 -25.60 8.46 -4.68
CA CYS A 179 -25.19 7.42 -5.61
C CYS A 179 -24.70 8.02 -6.92
N TYR A 180 -23.77 7.33 -7.58
CA TYR A 180 -23.14 7.78 -8.82
C TYR A 180 -22.71 6.60 -9.69
N CYS A 181 -22.49 6.88 -10.97
CA CYS A 181 -21.96 5.89 -11.90
C CYS A 181 -20.45 5.74 -11.73
N VAL A 182 -19.93 4.54 -11.93
CA VAL A 182 -18.48 4.27 -11.98
C VAL A 182 -18.08 3.46 -13.20
N ASN A 183 -16.86 3.68 -13.67
CA ASN A 183 -16.23 2.80 -14.65
C ASN A 183 -15.68 1.51 -14.01
N SER A 184 -15.04 0.67 -14.83
CA SER A 184 -14.45 -0.60 -14.38
C SER A 184 -13.39 -0.45 -13.29
N LYS A 185 -12.77 0.72 -13.15
CA LYS A 185 -11.78 1.02 -12.10
C LYS A 185 -12.39 1.63 -10.84
N GLY A 186 -13.71 1.78 -10.78
CA GLY A 186 -14.40 2.41 -9.64
C GLY A 186 -14.32 3.93 -9.63
N ILE A 187 -13.86 4.55 -10.73
CA ILE A 187 -13.78 6.01 -10.85
C ILE A 187 -15.17 6.54 -11.21
N GLN A 188 -15.63 7.56 -10.48
CA GLN A 188 -16.92 8.21 -10.73
C GLN A 188 -17.00 8.81 -12.14
N GLU A 189 -18.14 8.60 -12.79
CA GLU A 189 -18.50 9.19 -14.07
C GLU A 189 -19.85 9.91 -13.93
N GLY A 190 -19.89 11.17 -14.36
CA GLY A 190 -21.09 12.00 -14.26
C GLY A 190 -21.44 12.44 -12.83
N ASP A 191 -22.64 12.99 -12.71
CA ASP A 191 -23.13 13.58 -11.46
C ASP A 191 -23.64 12.52 -10.47
N SER A 192 -23.63 12.88 -9.19
CA SER A 192 -24.28 12.10 -8.15
C SER A 192 -25.73 12.52 -7.98
N VAL A 193 -26.57 11.55 -7.62
CA VAL A 193 -27.98 11.76 -7.27
C VAL A 193 -28.23 11.28 -5.84
N PRO A 194 -29.24 11.79 -5.13
CA PRO A 194 -29.66 11.22 -3.85
C PRO A 194 -30.01 9.74 -3.98
N VAL A 195 -29.79 8.94 -2.94
CA VAL A 195 -30.10 7.48 -2.93
C VAL A 195 -31.53 7.19 -3.40
N ALA A 196 -32.50 8.04 -3.02
CA ALA A 196 -33.90 7.91 -3.44
C ALA A 196 -34.10 7.99 -4.97
N SER A 197 -33.20 8.69 -5.66
CA SER A 197 -33.21 8.90 -7.11
C SER A 197 -32.18 8.04 -7.83
N MET A 198 -31.56 7.06 -7.17
CA MET A 198 -30.52 6.20 -7.77
C MET A 198 -30.92 5.59 -9.13
N HIS A 199 -32.22 5.30 -9.32
CA HIS A 199 -32.77 4.75 -10.55
C HIS A 199 -32.70 5.68 -11.77
N THR A 200 -32.47 6.99 -11.57
CA THR A 200 -32.33 7.97 -12.65
C THR A 200 -30.91 8.02 -13.21
N LEU A 201 -29.95 7.33 -12.59
CA LEU A 201 -28.57 7.28 -13.09
C LEU A 201 -28.50 6.59 -14.46
N PRO A 202 -27.77 7.13 -15.44
CA PRO A 202 -27.65 6.53 -16.78
C PRO A 202 -27.12 5.09 -16.78
N CYS A 203 -26.32 4.72 -15.79
CA CYS A 203 -25.74 3.39 -15.64
C CYS A 203 -26.63 2.40 -14.86
N TYR A 204 -27.82 2.80 -14.42
CA TYR A 204 -28.66 1.98 -13.53
C TYR A 204 -29.21 0.72 -14.21
N GLU A 205 -29.52 0.79 -15.51
CA GLU A 205 -30.05 -0.37 -16.25
C GLU A 205 -28.95 -1.34 -16.72
N ASN A 206 -27.71 -0.85 -16.88
CA ASN A 206 -26.56 -1.64 -17.36
C ASN A 206 -25.67 -2.14 -16.21
N ARG A 207 -26.27 -2.61 -15.12
CA ARG A 207 -25.53 -3.02 -13.90
C ARG A 207 -24.83 -4.39 -14.00
N SER A 208 -24.84 -5.02 -15.17
CA SER A 208 -24.24 -6.35 -15.41
C SER A 208 -22.77 -6.24 -15.84
#